data_AF-A0A6M7UP21-F1
#
_entry.id   AF-A0A6M7UP21-F1
#
_cell.length_a   1.000
_cell.length_b   1.000
_cell.length_c   1.000
_cell.angle_alpha   90.00
_cell.angle_beta   90.00
_cell.angle_gamma   90.00
#
_symmetry.space_group_name_H-M   'P 1'
#
loop_
_entity.id
_entity.type
_entity.pdbx_description
1 polymer ?
#
loop_
_entity_poly.entity_id
_entity_poly.type
_entity_poly.pdbx_seq_one_letter_code
_entity_poly.pdbx_strand_id
1 'polypeptide(L)'
;MGWKRSPSASERSRAWGCAMRLLWRPATMFALALLSAWLGPAGAQQQPENIPWENSMAIAQKMAIGLLERQTGSKGLPLASFAIEVDLNLDGLPEIFAYRYAPGCDGKTCGNFLFVLEGDSYHEVLGDIPGARLVPQDKIALSAFKRNGFLEIQSDRMTIAWDGTRYVDASTFPASSLDGAAFVEACQKNRSGQQADSAPAACQCQLNRFQQIDLKQADLDSYAASLGENFEYPTGEKGEAWVVLSKIAEDVVTGCDVAIGKSQWPPAYFNHGDQPQQKLDFGAFLDACPAQDFILTNHKTGSPDRALALCGCLAREIPTYGVGQEGLDLLAQYYRDEVSDAEIEAQDADLLAAHDKASEACLSQFPAK
;
A
#
# COMPACT_ATOMS: atom_id res chain seq x y z
N MET A 1 73.35 -6.40 4.63
CA MET A 1 74.09 -5.30 3.96
C MET A 1 73.12 -4.63 3.00
N GLY A 2 72.83 -3.34 2.97
CA GLY A 2 73.14 -2.19 3.81
C GLY A 2 72.29 -1.01 3.30
N TRP A 3 71.79 -0.19 4.23
CA TRP A 3 71.57 1.27 4.17
C TRP A 3 70.64 1.85 3.07
N LYS A 4 69.44 2.33 3.43
CA LYS A 4 69.09 3.73 3.81
C LYS A 4 69.45 4.79 2.75
N ARG A 5 68.43 5.50 2.24
CA ARG A 5 68.23 6.95 2.46
C ARG A 5 66.93 7.47 1.84
N SER A 6 66.14 8.14 2.67
CA SER A 6 65.23 9.23 2.29
C SER A 6 66.02 10.51 1.99
N PRO A 7 65.42 11.44 1.25
CA PRO A 7 65.36 12.87 1.61
C PRO A 7 63.89 13.24 1.89
N SER A 8 63.50 13.57 3.13
CA SER A 8 63.61 14.86 3.83
C SER A 8 62.80 16.01 3.20
N ALA A 9 61.95 16.57 4.05
CA ALA A 9 60.89 17.53 3.82
C ALA A 9 61.35 19.00 3.72
N SER A 10 60.35 19.88 3.54
CA SER A 10 60.34 21.36 3.63
C SER A 10 60.64 22.06 2.30
N GLU A 11 59.95 23.10 1.85
CA GLU A 11 58.85 23.91 2.41
C GLU A 11 58.42 24.92 1.33
N ARG A 12 57.13 25.32 1.33
CA ARG A 12 56.61 26.68 0.97
C ARG A 12 56.82 27.15 -0.48
N SER A 13 55.81 27.52 -1.27
CA SER A 13 54.70 28.43 -0.95
C SER A 13 53.95 28.85 -2.23
N ARG A 14 52.74 29.43 -2.01
CA ARG A 14 51.85 30.20 -2.92
C ARG A 14 50.76 29.35 -3.60
N ALA A 15 49.46 29.63 -3.48
CA ALA A 15 48.73 30.85 -3.11
C ALA A 15 47.37 30.45 -2.47
N TRP A 16 47.03 31.02 -1.31
CA TRP A 16 45.97 32.02 -1.11
C TRP A 16 44.52 31.56 -1.38
N GLY A 17 43.68 31.73 -0.35
CA GLY A 17 42.40 32.42 -0.52
C GLY A 17 41.12 31.60 -0.32
N CYS A 18 40.49 31.80 0.83
CA CYS A 18 39.05 32.01 1.05
C CYS A 18 38.04 31.44 0.05
N ALA A 19 37.05 30.66 0.54
CA ALA A 19 35.70 31.19 0.76
C ALA A 19 34.75 30.11 1.33
N MET A 20 34.07 30.51 2.41
CA MET A 20 32.78 30.00 2.86
C MET A 20 31.69 30.14 1.78
N ARG A 21 30.71 29.23 1.86
CA ARG A 21 29.29 29.33 1.41
C ARG A 21 28.98 29.20 -0.08
N LEU A 22 27.73 28.77 -0.28
CA LEU A 22 26.89 28.71 -1.49
C LEU A 22 26.92 27.32 -2.17
N LEU A 23 25.83 26.57 -2.39
CA LEU A 23 24.36 26.75 -2.34
C LEU A 23 23.79 25.31 -2.36
N TRP A 24 23.01 24.84 -1.40
CA TRP A 24 21.53 24.90 -1.42
C TRP A 24 20.91 25.03 -2.82
N ARG A 25 20.57 23.90 -3.45
CA ARG A 25 19.29 23.66 -4.17
C ARG A 25 19.04 22.15 -4.32
N PRO A 26 17.97 21.60 -3.72
CA PRO A 26 17.36 20.33 -4.08
C PRO A 26 16.24 20.59 -5.10
N ALA A 27 16.31 19.98 -6.29
CA ALA A 27 15.29 19.94 -7.35
C ALA A 27 15.97 19.20 -8.50
N THR A 28 15.55 18.02 -8.96
CA THR A 28 14.23 17.67 -9.49
C THR A 28 14.16 16.15 -9.73
N MET A 29 12.93 15.65 -9.82
CA MET A 29 12.50 14.30 -10.23
C MET A 29 12.30 13.29 -9.12
N PHE A 30 11.10 13.32 -8.52
CA PHE A 30 10.27 12.13 -8.43
C PHE A 30 8.79 12.53 -8.41
N ALA A 31 8.24 12.77 -9.60
CA ALA A 31 6.82 12.60 -9.90
C ALA A 31 6.65 11.48 -10.95
N LEU A 32 7.58 10.52 -10.98
CA LEU A 32 7.71 9.53 -12.05
C LEU A 32 8.35 8.20 -11.55
N ALA A 33 8.18 7.84 -10.27
CA ALA A 33 8.59 6.52 -9.75
C ALA A 33 7.56 5.42 -10.00
N LEU A 34 6.32 5.80 -10.29
CA LEU A 34 5.27 4.87 -10.73
C LEU A 34 5.13 4.85 -12.27
N LEU A 35 6.02 5.53 -13.01
CA LEU A 35 5.93 5.68 -14.48
C LEU A 35 7.27 5.65 -15.24
N SER A 36 8.37 5.15 -14.63
CA SER A 36 9.71 5.10 -15.30
C SER A 36 10.44 3.76 -15.18
N ALA A 37 9.80 2.66 -15.55
CA ALA A 37 10.46 1.91 -16.62
C ALA A 37 10.17 2.71 -17.90
N TRP A 38 11.10 2.80 -18.85
CA TRP A 38 10.99 3.53 -20.13
C TRP A 38 11.47 4.99 -20.13
N LEU A 39 12.75 5.20 -20.48
CA LEU A 39 13.18 5.74 -21.79
C LEU A 39 14.63 6.25 -21.74
N GLY A 40 15.56 5.48 -22.31
CA GLY A 40 16.64 6.03 -23.13
C GLY A 40 16.16 6.11 -24.59
N PRO A 41 16.75 6.95 -25.46
CA PRO A 41 16.23 7.21 -26.80
C PRO A 41 16.60 6.06 -27.74
N ALA A 42 15.79 5.01 -27.73
CA ALA A 42 15.74 3.98 -28.74
C ALA A 42 14.29 3.52 -28.80
N GLY A 43 13.57 3.93 -29.86
CA GLY A 43 12.20 3.51 -30.20
C GLY A 43 11.24 3.33 -29.03
N ALA A 44 10.34 4.29 -28.82
CA ALA A 44 9.20 4.11 -27.91
C ALA A 44 8.35 2.90 -28.37
N GLN A 45 8.67 1.70 -27.87
CA GLN A 45 7.71 0.63 -27.75
C GLN A 45 6.73 1.09 -26.67
N GLN A 46 5.44 1.16 -27.01
CA GLN A 46 4.39 1.31 -26.01
C GLN A 46 4.59 0.23 -24.94
N GLN A 47 4.53 0.62 -23.66
CA GLN A 47 4.33 -0.36 -22.60
C GLN A 47 3.13 -1.25 -22.99
N PRO A 48 3.22 -2.57 -22.83
CA PRO A 48 2.05 -3.42 -23.03
C PRO A 48 0.93 -2.94 -22.09
N GLU A 49 -0.28 -2.81 -22.61
CA GLU A 49 -1.47 -2.41 -21.83
C GLU A 49 -1.59 -3.31 -20.59
N ASN A 50 -1.51 -2.72 -19.40
CA ASN A 50 -1.77 -3.43 -18.16
C ASN A 50 -3.25 -3.24 -17.81
N ILE A 51 -4.10 -3.97 -18.53
CA ILE A 51 -5.57 -3.87 -18.42
C ILE A 51 -6.05 -4.02 -16.96
N PRO A 52 -5.56 -4.98 -16.15
CA PRO A 52 -5.94 -5.07 -14.73
C PRO A 52 -5.68 -3.77 -13.96
N TRP A 53 -4.53 -3.14 -14.17
CA TRP A 53 -4.21 -1.85 -13.54
C TRP A 53 -5.13 -0.73 -14.02
N GLU A 54 -5.41 -0.65 -15.32
CA GLU A 54 -6.32 0.36 -15.86
C GLU A 54 -7.75 0.21 -15.31
N ASN A 55 -8.25 -1.03 -15.19
CA ASN A 55 -9.55 -1.31 -14.60
C ASN A 55 -9.61 -0.92 -13.12
N SER A 56 -8.59 -1.32 -12.35
CA SER A 56 -8.44 -0.93 -10.94
C SER A 56 -8.44 0.60 -10.78
N MET A 57 -7.66 1.32 -11.59
CA MET A 57 -7.64 2.78 -11.59
C MET A 57 -9.00 3.42 -11.91
N ALA A 58 -9.75 2.86 -12.87
CA ALA A 58 -11.07 3.37 -13.23
C ALA A 58 -12.08 3.17 -12.08
N ILE A 59 -12.04 2.02 -11.41
CA ILE A 59 -12.87 1.72 -10.24
C ILE A 59 -12.53 2.69 -9.10
N ALA A 60 -11.24 2.85 -8.78
CA ALA A 60 -10.75 3.79 -7.77
C ALA A 60 -11.27 5.21 -7.99
N GLN A 61 -11.15 5.71 -9.22
CA GLN A 61 -11.59 7.07 -9.57
C GLN A 61 -13.07 7.25 -9.36
N LYS A 62 -13.88 6.27 -9.79
CA LYS A 62 -15.33 6.32 -9.61
C LYS A 62 -15.73 6.29 -8.14
N MET A 63 -15.11 5.40 -7.35
CA MET A 63 -15.36 5.30 -5.90
C MET A 63 -14.91 6.57 -5.16
N ALA A 64 -13.73 7.11 -5.52
CA ALA A 64 -13.16 8.32 -4.91
C ALA A 64 -14.09 9.52 -5.04
N ILE A 65 -14.83 9.67 -6.15
CA ILE A 65 -15.83 10.74 -6.30
C ILE A 65 -16.86 10.65 -5.16
N GLY A 66 -17.52 9.50 -4.99
CA GLY A 66 -18.54 9.32 -3.96
C GLY A 66 -18.00 9.54 -2.55
N LEU A 67 -16.79 9.05 -2.26
CA LEU A 67 -16.12 9.23 -0.97
C LEU A 67 -15.77 10.70 -0.70
N LEU A 68 -15.19 11.40 -1.69
CA LEU A 68 -14.85 12.81 -1.56
C LEU A 68 -16.08 13.71 -1.45
N GLU A 69 -17.15 13.43 -2.18
CA GLU A 69 -18.39 14.19 -2.09
C GLU A 69 -18.99 14.08 -0.68
N ARG A 70 -18.99 12.87 -0.10
CA ARG A 70 -19.44 12.65 1.29
C ARG A 70 -18.52 13.35 2.29
N GLN A 71 -17.20 13.19 2.14
CA GLN A 71 -16.23 13.75 3.07
C GLN A 71 -16.20 15.29 3.07
N THR A 72 -16.40 15.91 1.91
CA THR A 72 -16.23 17.35 1.73
C THR A 72 -17.55 18.12 1.57
N GLY A 73 -18.67 17.42 1.39
CA GLY A 73 -19.99 17.99 1.09
C GLY A 73 -20.10 18.65 -0.29
N SER A 74 -19.05 18.59 -1.11
CA SER A 74 -19.06 19.16 -2.47
C SER A 74 -19.69 18.17 -3.45
N LYS A 75 -20.42 18.66 -4.46
CA LYS A 75 -21.03 17.83 -5.50
C LYS A 75 -20.43 18.09 -6.88
N GLY A 76 -20.50 17.10 -7.76
CA GLY A 76 -20.06 17.23 -9.15
C GLY A 76 -18.56 17.45 -9.24
N LEU A 77 -17.80 16.75 -8.39
CA LEU A 77 -16.35 16.82 -8.40
C LEU A 77 -15.83 16.36 -9.78
N PRO A 78 -14.94 17.12 -10.43
CA PRO A 78 -14.39 16.69 -11.70
C PRO A 78 -13.68 15.34 -11.53
N LEU A 79 -13.83 14.47 -12.53
CA LEU A 79 -13.14 13.17 -12.66
C LEU A 79 -11.62 13.28 -12.46
N ALA A 80 -11.04 14.47 -12.67
CA ALA A 80 -9.62 14.79 -12.48
C ALA A 80 -9.20 14.95 -10.99
N SER A 81 -9.81 14.17 -10.09
CA SER A 81 -9.20 13.84 -8.82
C SER A 81 -8.23 12.70 -9.10
N PHE A 82 -6.94 12.87 -8.85
CA PHE A 82 -6.01 11.74 -8.98
C PHE A 82 -6.36 10.75 -7.86
N ALA A 83 -6.90 9.60 -8.23
CA ALA A 83 -7.18 8.51 -7.31
C ALA A 83 -6.37 7.29 -7.75
N ILE A 84 -5.73 6.64 -6.79
CA ILE A 84 -5.04 5.37 -6.99
C ILE A 84 -5.54 4.37 -5.95
N GLU A 85 -5.63 3.12 -6.37
CA GLU A 85 -5.77 1.99 -5.47
C GLU A 85 -4.41 1.67 -4.87
N VAL A 86 -4.37 1.50 -3.57
CA VAL A 86 -3.19 1.06 -2.83
C VAL A 86 -3.67 0.05 -1.81
N ASP A 87 -3.16 -1.16 -1.88
CA ASP A 87 -3.37 -2.14 -0.83
C ASP A 87 -2.28 -1.95 0.26
N LEU A 88 -2.63 -1.26 1.33
CA LEU A 88 -1.70 -0.87 2.39
C LEU A 88 -1.45 -2.03 3.36
N ASN A 89 -2.44 -2.88 3.63
CA ASN A 89 -2.27 -4.03 4.54
C ASN A 89 -1.90 -5.34 3.81
N LEU A 90 -1.97 -5.34 2.49
CA LEU A 90 -1.79 -6.50 1.63
C LEU A 90 -2.83 -7.60 1.89
N ASP A 91 -4.11 -7.23 1.98
CA ASP A 91 -5.24 -8.17 2.16
C ASP A 91 -6.05 -8.44 0.88
N GLY A 92 -5.74 -7.74 -0.22
CA GLY A 92 -6.42 -7.84 -1.51
C GLY A 92 -7.57 -6.84 -1.69
N LEU A 93 -8.01 -6.15 -0.64
CA LEU A 93 -8.97 -5.05 -0.67
C LEU A 93 -8.22 -3.72 -0.66
N PRO A 94 -8.15 -2.99 -1.79
CA PRO A 94 -7.36 -1.78 -1.82
C PRO A 94 -8.00 -0.63 -1.04
N GLU A 95 -7.15 0.13 -0.36
CA GLU A 95 -7.43 1.50 0.03
C GLU A 95 -7.41 2.47 -1.15
N ILE A 96 -8.08 3.60 -0.99
CA ILE A 96 -8.20 4.62 -2.03
C ILE A 96 -7.48 5.87 -1.58
N PHE A 97 -6.35 6.16 -2.22
CA PHE A 97 -5.66 7.43 -2.07
C PHE A 97 -6.16 8.40 -3.13
N ALA A 98 -6.84 9.47 -2.71
CA ALA A 98 -7.45 10.44 -3.60
C ALA A 98 -6.90 11.85 -3.35
N TYR A 99 -6.77 12.63 -4.42
CA TYR A 99 -6.40 14.03 -4.34
C TYR A 99 -7.40 14.91 -5.03
N ARG A 100 -7.91 15.88 -4.27
CA ARG A 100 -8.73 16.96 -4.81
C ARG A 100 -7.93 18.25 -4.81
N TYR A 101 -7.65 18.79 -5.99
CA TYR A 101 -7.06 20.13 -6.11
C TYR A 101 -8.16 21.20 -6.19
N ALA A 102 -7.97 22.32 -5.48
CA ALA A 102 -8.77 23.53 -5.65
C ALA A 102 -7.92 24.78 -5.35
N PRO A 103 -8.18 25.94 -6.00
CA PRO A 103 -7.54 27.19 -5.62
C PRO A 103 -7.77 27.51 -4.13
N GLY A 104 -6.72 27.93 -3.42
CA GLY A 104 -6.81 28.27 -2.00
C GLY A 104 -6.94 27.04 -1.10
N CYS A 105 -6.34 25.91 -1.49
CA CYS A 105 -6.61 24.65 -0.82
C CYS A 105 -6.29 24.65 0.68
N ASP A 106 -7.25 24.17 1.48
CA ASP A 106 -7.25 24.32 2.94
C ASP A 106 -7.02 23.01 3.71
N GLY A 107 -6.93 21.88 3.01
CA GLY A 107 -6.79 20.57 3.63
C GLY A 107 -8.10 20.05 4.22
N LYS A 108 -9.23 20.75 4.09
CA LYS A 108 -10.54 20.30 4.59
C LYS A 108 -11.47 19.96 3.45
N THR A 109 -11.62 20.88 2.52
CA THR A 109 -12.46 20.73 1.34
C THR A 109 -11.69 20.17 0.16
N CYS A 110 -10.37 20.27 0.17
CA CYS A 110 -9.48 19.76 -0.86
C CYS A 110 -8.15 19.33 -0.21
N GLY A 111 -7.31 18.62 -0.96
CA GLY A 111 -6.07 18.03 -0.48
C GLY A 111 -6.01 16.54 -0.78
N ASN A 112 -5.05 15.86 -0.17
CA ASN A 112 -4.97 14.41 -0.15
C ASN A 112 -5.98 13.85 0.84
N PHE A 113 -6.58 12.73 0.49
CA PHE A 113 -7.46 11.93 1.32
C PHE A 113 -7.03 10.48 1.15
N LEU A 114 -6.92 9.75 2.26
CA LEU A 114 -6.75 8.31 2.24
C LEU A 114 -7.99 7.71 2.87
N PHE A 115 -8.69 6.89 2.10
CA PHE A 115 -9.83 6.13 2.55
C PHE A 115 -9.37 4.70 2.82
N VAL A 116 -9.35 4.32 4.09
CA VAL A 116 -8.99 2.98 4.55
C VAL A 116 -10.23 2.13 4.70
N LEU A 117 -10.20 0.90 4.20
CA LEU A 117 -11.29 -0.04 4.42
C LEU A 117 -11.10 -0.69 5.79
N GLU A 118 -11.83 -0.21 6.80
CA GLU A 118 -11.80 -0.80 8.14
C GLU A 118 -13.06 -1.63 8.35
N GLY A 119 -12.88 -2.93 8.60
CA GLY A 119 -14.00 -3.85 8.64
C GLY A 119 -14.71 -3.87 7.30
N ASP A 120 -15.88 -3.24 7.25
CA ASP A 120 -16.76 -3.26 6.10
C ASP A 120 -17.07 -1.89 5.52
N SER A 121 -16.35 -0.84 5.92
CA SER A 121 -16.62 0.54 5.50
C SER A 121 -15.33 1.32 5.26
N TYR A 122 -15.36 2.24 4.27
CA TYR A 122 -14.27 3.18 4.07
C TYR A 122 -14.32 4.31 5.10
N HIS A 123 -13.16 4.63 5.66
CA HIS A 123 -12.95 5.73 6.60
C HIS A 123 -11.82 6.63 6.12
N GLU A 124 -12.03 7.94 6.16
CA GLU A 124 -10.95 8.88 5.83
C GLU A 124 -10.03 9.09 7.02
N VAL A 125 -8.72 8.90 6.84
CA VAL A 125 -7.77 8.83 7.97
C VAL A 125 -6.69 9.92 7.96
N LEU A 126 -6.52 10.69 6.88
CA LEU A 126 -5.50 11.76 6.86
C LEU A 126 -5.99 13.05 7.55
N GLY A 127 -7.29 13.22 7.74
CA GLY A 127 -7.87 14.42 8.36
C GLY A 127 -7.41 14.69 9.78
N ASP A 128 -7.06 13.63 10.50
CA ASP A 128 -6.62 13.72 11.89
C ASP A 128 -5.12 14.01 12.03
N ILE A 129 -4.38 14.02 10.92
CA ILE A 129 -2.92 14.22 10.91
C ILE A 129 -2.61 15.65 10.44
N PRO A 130 -2.13 16.54 11.33
CA PRO A 130 -1.87 17.93 10.99
C PRO A 130 -0.96 18.08 9.77
N GLY A 131 -1.48 18.67 8.70
CA GLY A 131 -0.73 18.98 7.47
C GLY A 131 -0.66 17.85 6.44
N ALA A 132 -1.04 16.61 6.77
CA ALA A 132 -0.94 15.47 5.83
C ALA A 132 -1.73 15.69 4.53
N ARG A 133 -2.91 16.31 4.63
CA ARG A 133 -3.76 16.59 3.46
C ARG A 133 -3.21 17.66 2.51
N LEU A 134 -2.23 18.46 2.94
CA LEU A 134 -1.68 19.56 2.14
C LEU A 134 -0.31 19.25 1.53
N VAL A 135 0.17 18.02 1.69
CA VAL A 135 1.45 17.59 1.15
C VAL A 135 1.37 17.49 -0.37
N PRO A 136 2.35 18.03 -1.12
CA PRO A 136 2.38 17.86 -2.57
C PRO A 136 2.42 16.38 -2.97
N GLN A 137 1.67 15.99 -4.00
CA GLN A 137 1.57 14.59 -4.42
C GLN A 137 2.92 13.95 -4.75
N ASP A 138 3.85 14.71 -5.35
CA ASP A 138 5.21 14.26 -5.68
C ASP A 138 6.10 14.02 -4.45
N LYS A 139 5.55 14.25 -3.24
CA LYS A 139 6.22 13.99 -1.96
C LYS A 139 5.58 12.87 -1.16
N ILE A 140 4.58 12.19 -1.73
CA ILE A 140 3.89 11.08 -1.09
C ILE A 140 4.35 9.79 -1.75
N ALA A 141 4.82 8.85 -0.94
CA ALA A 141 5.28 7.54 -1.38
C ALA A 141 4.95 6.48 -0.33
N LEU A 142 4.83 5.23 -0.76
CA LEU A 142 4.79 4.10 0.16
C LEU A 142 6.19 3.82 0.67
N SER A 143 6.28 3.59 1.97
CA SER A 143 7.49 3.11 2.63
C SER A 143 7.76 1.66 2.26
N ALA A 144 9.01 1.25 2.36
CA ALA A 144 9.39 -0.16 2.29
C ALA A 144 8.91 -0.97 3.51
N PHE A 145 8.50 -0.30 4.59
CA PHE A 145 8.21 -0.94 5.87
C PHE A 145 6.73 -1.00 6.19
N LYS A 146 6.34 -2.08 6.87
CA LYS A 146 5.06 -2.19 7.56
C LYS A 146 5.17 -1.84 9.04
N ARG A 147 4.07 -1.40 9.62
CA ARG A 147 3.83 -1.29 11.07
C ARG A 147 2.44 -1.85 11.34
N ASN A 148 2.33 -2.80 12.25
CA ASN A 148 1.05 -3.44 12.60
C ASN A 148 0.29 -3.99 11.37
N GLY A 149 1.01 -4.56 10.40
CA GLY A 149 0.44 -5.15 9.18
C GLY A 149 0.22 -4.18 8.01
N PHE A 150 0.28 -2.87 8.23
CA PHE A 150 0.06 -1.84 7.22
C PHE A 150 1.35 -1.16 6.78
N LEU A 151 1.49 -0.88 5.48
CA LEU A 151 2.58 -0.11 4.90
C LEU A 151 2.57 1.32 5.46
N GLU A 152 3.74 1.83 5.82
CA GLU A 152 3.88 3.23 6.19
C GLU A 152 3.87 4.11 4.94
N ILE A 153 3.47 5.37 5.11
CA ILE A 153 3.42 6.37 4.05
C ILE A 153 4.49 7.42 4.34
N GLN A 154 5.42 7.61 3.42
CA GLN A 154 6.39 8.69 3.47
C GLN A 154 5.79 9.95 2.84
N SER A 155 5.82 11.06 3.57
CA SER A 155 5.15 12.30 3.16
C SER A 155 6.03 13.51 3.49
N ASP A 156 6.76 14.05 2.51
CA ASP A 156 7.76 15.15 2.61
C ASP A 156 8.63 15.14 3.89
N ARG A 157 8.08 15.59 5.03
CA ARG A 157 8.74 15.74 6.34
C ARG A 157 8.21 14.82 7.44
N MET A 158 7.21 13.99 7.16
CA MET A 158 6.63 13.06 8.11
C MET A 158 6.56 11.65 7.52
N THR A 159 6.59 10.67 8.40
CA THR A 159 6.21 9.29 8.10
C THR A 159 4.88 9.07 8.78
N ILE A 160 3.89 8.57 8.06
CA ILE A 160 2.55 8.30 8.55
C ILE A 160 2.42 6.78 8.65
N ALA A 161 2.04 6.27 9.81
CA ALA A 161 2.06 4.83 10.06
C ALA A 161 0.90 4.38 10.95
N TRP A 162 0.53 3.11 10.84
CA TRP A 162 -0.61 2.52 11.53
C TRP A 162 -0.32 2.25 13.00
N ASP A 163 -1.10 2.84 13.91
CA ASP A 163 -0.94 2.64 15.36
C ASP A 163 -1.60 1.35 15.88
N GLY A 164 -2.29 0.60 15.00
CA GLY A 164 -3.10 -0.55 15.33
C GLY A 164 -4.60 -0.29 15.14
N THR A 165 -5.00 0.98 15.09
CA THR A 165 -6.38 1.42 14.87
C THR A 165 -6.52 2.40 13.70
N ARG A 166 -5.54 3.29 13.49
CA ARG A 166 -5.57 4.28 12.41
C ARG A 166 -4.17 4.74 12.02
N TYR A 167 -4.08 5.48 10.92
CA TYR A 167 -2.85 6.18 10.54
C TYR A 167 -2.60 7.41 11.42
N VAL A 168 -1.37 7.57 11.90
CA VAL A 168 -0.90 8.72 12.69
C VAL A 168 0.50 9.14 12.25
N ASP A 169 0.96 10.32 12.67
CA ASP A 169 2.36 10.73 12.52
C ASP A 169 3.27 9.80 13.34
N ALA A 170 4.21 9.14 12.67
CA ALA A 170 5.09 8.15 13.26
C ALA A 170 6.05 8.73 14.33
N SER A 171 6.27 10.04 14.32
CA SER A 171 7.04 10.71 15.39
C SER A 171 6.36 10.64 16.76
N THR A 172 5.08 10.26 16.82
CA THR A 172 4.35 10.05 18.07
C THR A 172 4.61 8.70 18.72
N PHE A 173 5.23 7.75 18.00
CA PHE A 173 5.52 6.43 18.56
C PHE A 173 6.70 6.47 19.52
N PRO A 174 6.65 5.66 20.61
CA PRO A 174 7.83 5.45 21.44
C PRO A 174 8.95 4.82 20.60
N ALA A 175 10.17 5.31 20.82
CA ALA A 175 11.37 4.66 20.32
C ALA A 175 11.98 3.83 21.44
N SER A 176 12.34 2.58 21.15
CA SER A 176 13.06 1.74 22.09
C SER A 176 14.57 1.83 21.87
N SER A 177 15.33 1.70 22.96
CA SER A 177 16.77 1.47 22.89
C SER A 177 17.00 -0.02 23.13
N LEU A 178 17.46 -0.72 22.09
CA LEU A 178 17.74 -2.15 22.12
C LEU A 178 19.24 -2.41 22.11
N ASP A 179 19.70 -3.31 22.97
CA ASP A 179 21.00 -3.96 22.81
C ASP A 179 20.88 -5.02 21.72
N GLY A 180 21.36 -4.66 20.53
CA GLY A 180 21.27 -5.49 19.35
C GLY A 180 22.46 -6.39 19.08
N ALA A 181 23.47 -6.44 19.96
CA ALA A 181 24.72 -7.16 19.68
C ALA A 181 24.48 -8.65 19.40
N ALA A 182 23.74 -9.33 20.28
CA ALA A 182 23.41 -10.74 20.13
C ALA A 182 22.54 -11.01 18.89
N PHE A 183 21.58 -10.13 18.62
CA PHE A 183 20.73 -10.21 17.44
C PHE A 183 21.54 -10.09 16.13
N VAL A 184 22.40 -9.07 16.02
CA VAL A 184 23.19 -8.83 14.81
C VAL A 184 24.13 -10.00 14.53
N GLU A 185 24.78 -10.56 15.56
CA GLU A 185 25.61 -11.76 15.42
C GLU A 185 24.78 -12.96 14.92
N ALA A 186 23.63 -13.24 15.54
CA ALA A 186 22.76 -14.34 15.16
C ALA A 186 22.22 -14.19 13.73
N CYS A 187 21.78 -12.97 13.36
CA CYS A 187 21.29 -12.64 12.02
C CYS A 187 22.37 -12.84 10.95
N GLN A 188 23.59 -12.36 11.19
CA GLN A 188 24.69 -12.52 10.24
C GLN A 188 25.08 -14.00 10.07
N LYS A 189 25.12 -14.76 11.17
CA LYS A 189 25.38 -16.20 11.12
C LYS A 189 24.30 -16.93 10.32
N ASN A 190 23.02 -16.62 10.54
CA ASN A 190 21.91 -17.22 9.82
C ASN A 190 21.96 -16.90 8.31
N ARG A 191 22.36 -15.69 7.93
CA ARG A 191 22.47 -15.26 6.52
C ARG A 191 23.78 -15.64 5.81
N SER A 192 24.79 -16.12 6.54
CA SER A 192 26.14 -16.42 6.03
C SER A 192 26.18 -17.49 4.94
N GLY A 193 25.16 -18.35 4.82
CA GLY A 193 25.09 -19.38 3.78
C GLY A 193 24.54 -18.91 2.42
N GLN A 194 23.63 -17.92 2.40
CA GLN A 194 22.90 -17.54 1.17
C GLN A 194 23.17 -16.10 0.70
N GLN A 195 23.57 -15.18 1.60
CA GLN A 195 23.60 -13.73 1.34
C GLN A 195 24.75 -13.00 2.09
N ALA A 196 25.95 -13.58 2.09
CA ALA A 196 27.07 -13.10 2.91
C ALA A 196 27.43 -11.61 2.68
N ASP A 197 27.38 -11.11 1.44
CA ASP A 197 27.84 -9.76 1.11
C ASP A 197 26.87 -8.64 1.55
N SER A 198 25.57 -8.93 1.68
CA SER A 198 24.56 -7.97 2.13
C SER A 198 24.12 -8.18 3.59
N ALA A 199 24.58 -9.26 4.23
CA ALA A 199 24.17 -9.63 5.58
C ALA A 199 24.38 -8.52 6.63
N PRO A 200 25.53 -7.82 6.70
CA PRO A 200 25.71 -6.77 7.70
C PRO A 200 24.71 -5.62 7.56
N ALA A 201 24.49 -5.14 6.33
CA ALA A 201 23.57 -4.05 6.06
C ALA A 201 22.10 -4.44 6.32
N ALA A 202 21.71 -5.65 5.93
CA ALA A 202 20.36 -6.16 6.17
C ALA A 202 20.08 -6.37 7.66
N CYS A 203 21.03 -6.96 8.41
CA CYS A 203 20.86 -7.16 9.86
C CYS A 203 20.84 -5.82 10.62
N GLN A 204 21.65 -4.84 10.21
CA GLN A 204 21.59 -3.51 10.80
C GLN A 204 20.27 -2.80 10.48
N CYS A 205 19.75 -2.96 9.25
CA CYS A 205 18.43 -2.46 8.88
C CYS A 205 17.34 -3.02 9.81
N GLN A 206 17.35 -4.34 10.04
CA GLN A 206 16.35 -4.99 10.91
C GLN A 206 16.44 -4.47 12.34
N LEU A 207 17.64 -4.36 12.91
CA LEU A 207 17.83 -3.80 14.26
C LEU A 207 17.31 -2.36 14.36
N ASN A 208 17.67 -1.50 13.41
CA ASN A 208 17.20 -0.12 13.38
C ASN A 208 15.67 -0.07 13.29
N ARG A 209 15.07 -0.97 12.51
CA ARG A 209 13.62 -1.03 12.37
C ARG A 209 12.94 -1.53 13.64
N PHE A 210 13.49 -2.54 14.32
CA PHE A 210 12.98 -3.01 15.61
C PHE A 210 12.93 -1.90 16.68
N GLN A 211 13.95 -1.02 16.69
CA GLN A 211 13.97 0.15 17.57
C GLN A 211 12.85 1.17 17.25
N GLN A 212 12.49 1.33 15.97
CA GLN A 212 11.44 2.27 15.52
C GLN A 212 10.01 1.77 15.76
N ILE A 213 9.82 0.45 15.86
CA ILE A 213 8.51 -0.14 16.13
C ILE A 213 8.29 -0.48 17.62
N ASP A 214 9.15 0.04 18.50
CA ASP A 214 9.10 -0.17 19.95
C ASP A 214 9.13 -1.65 20.35
N LEU A 215 9.90 -2.46 19.62
CA LEU A 215 10.11 -3.85 20.01
C LEU A 215 10.80 -3.87 21.39
N LYS A 216 10.39 -4.78 22.27
CA LYS A 216 10.99 -4.95 23.60
C LYS A 216 12.26 -5.79 23.52
N GLN A 217 13.20 -5.57 24.44
CA GLN A 217 14.44 -6.35 24.49
C GLN A 217 14.19 -7.85 24.60
N ALA A 218 13.23 -8.28 25.44
CA ALA A 218 12.90 -9.70 25.59
C ALA A 218 12.39 -10.35 24.29
N ASP A 219 11.67 -9.59 23.47
CA ASP A 219 11.16 -10.06 22.18
C ASP A 219 12.31 -10.13 21.16
N LEU A 220 13.21 -9.14 21.17
CA LEU A 220 14.43 -9.17 20.34
C LEU A 220 15.32 -10.36 20.71
N ASP A 221 15.52 -10.62 22.00
CA ASP A 221 16.33 -11.74 22.50
C ASP A 221 15.68 -13.08 22.11
N SER A 222 14.35 -13.20 22.24
CA SER A 222 13.60 -14.39 21.84
C SER A 222 13.71 -14.63 20.34
N TYR A 223 13.61 -13.59 19.51
CA TYR A 223 13.77 -13.71 18.06
C TYR A 223 15.23 -14.02 17.67
N ALA A 224 16.22 -13.40 18.32
CA ALA A 224 17.63 -13.72 18.10
C ALA A 224 17.92 -15.21 18.40
N ALA A 225 17.35 -15.74 19.48
CA ALA A 225 17.47 -17.16 19.82
C ALA A 225 16.84 -18.08 18.76
N SER A 226 15.73 -17.68 18.12
CA SER A 226 15.08 -18.48 17.09
C SER A 226 15.83 -18.59 15.78
N LEU A 227 16.85 -17.75 15.56
CA LEU A 227 17.72 -17.84 14.39
C LEU A 227 18.75 -18.97 14.51
N GLY A 228 18.84 -19.63 15.68
CA GLY A 228 19.68 -20.80 15.93
C GLY A 228 19.00 -22.13 15.57
N GLU A 229 19.81 -23.19 15.39
CA GLU A 229 19.37 -24.48 14.83
C GLU A 229 18.46 -25.33 15.73
N ASN A 230 18.41 -25.06 17.05
CA ASN A 230 17.69 -25.89 18.04
C ASN A 230 16.74 -25.08 18.92
N PHE A 231 16.04 -24.10 18.34
CA PHE A 231 15.08 -23.29 19.09
C PHE A 231 13.82 -24.09 19.43
N GLU A 232 13.49 -24.16 20.72
CA GLU A 232 12.22 -24.75 21.17
C GLU A 232 11.11 -23.71 21.07
N TYR A 233 10.18 -23.94 20.15
CA TYR A 233 9.06 -23.03 19.92
C TYR A 233 8.08 -23.02 21.11
N PRO A 234 7.72 -21.84 21.65
CA PRO A 234 6.76 -21.75 22.73
C PRO A 234 5.37 -22.29 22.36
N THR A 235 4.64 -22.80 23.35
CA THR A 235 3.26 -23.30 23.20
C THR A 235 2.29 -22.58 24.15
N GLY A 236 0.98 -22.75 23.94
CA GLY A 236 -0.06 -22.05 24.70
C GLY A 236 -0.05 -20.54 24.47
N GLU A 237 -0.33 -19.74 25.49
CA GLU A 237 -0.32 -18.27 25.42
C GLU A 237 1.03 -17.70 24.93
N LYS A 238 2.14 -18.34 25.29
CA LYS A 238 3.47 -17.95 24.78
C LYS A 238 3.63 -18.26 23.29
N GLY A 239 2.94 -19.28 22.80
CA GLY A 239 2.87 -19.60 21.38
C GLY A 239 2.10 -18.52 20.59
N GLU A 240 1.01 -18.01 21.13
CA GLU A 240 0.28 -16.89 20.50
C GLU A 240 1.14 -15.62 20.42
N ALA A 241 1.82 -15.28 21.51
CA ALA A 241 2.78 -14.16 21.52
C ALA A 241 3.92 -14.39 20.51
N TRP A 242 4.40 -15.63 20.38
CA TRP A 242 5.42 -16.00 19.39
C TRP A 242 4.94 -15.84 17.95
N VAL A 243 3.68 -16.19 17.64
CA VAL A 243 3.11 -16.00 16.30
C VAL A 243 3.07 -14.51 15.93
N VAL A 244 2.66 -13.64 16.87
CA VAL A 244 2.66 -12.19 16.66
C VAL A 244 4.08 -11.67 16.42
N LEU A 245 5.03 -12.06 17.26
CA LEU A 245 6.44 -11.68 17.12
C LEU A 245 7.03 -12.16 15.78
N SER A 246 6.72 -13.39 15.37
CA SER A 246 7.22 -13.96 14.12
C SER A 246 6.72 -13.16 12.91
N LYS A 247 5.45 -12.75 12.92
CA LYS A 247 4.88 -11.92 11.84
C LYS A 247 5.50 -10.53 11.80
N ILE A 248 5.71 -9.89 12.96
CA ILE A 248 6.43 -8.61 13.05
C ILE A 248 7.85 -8.76 12.48
N ALA A 249 8.56 -9.82 12.86
CA ALA A 249 9.91 -10.07 12.39
C ALA A 249 9.96 -10.34 10.88
N GLU A 250 9.00 -11.11 10.35
CA GLU A 250 8.85 -11.35 8.91
C GLU A 250 8.61 -10.05 8.14
N ASP A 251 7.75 -9.16 8.64
CA ASP A 251 7.49 -7.85 8.04
C ASP A 251 8.77 -6.99 8.02
N VAL A 252 9.54 -7.01 9.11
CA VAL A 252 10.81 -6.27 9.22
C VAL A 252 11.88 -6.84 8.29
N VAL A 253 11.99 -8.17 8.21
CA VAL A 253 12.91 -8.87 7.31
C VAL A 253 12.59 -8.52 5.86
N THR A 254 11.32 -8.65 5.47
CA THR A 254 10.84 -8.36 4.12
C THR A 254 11.03 -6.89 3.79
N GLY A 255 10.62 -5.98 4.68
CA GLY A 255 10.79 -4.55 4.47
C GLY A 255 12.25 -4.12 4.31
N CYS A 256 13.18 -4.74 5.05
CA CYS A 256 14.61 -4.49 4.86
C CYS A 256 15.13 -5.00 3.51
N ASP A 257 14.68 -6.19 3.07
CA ASP A 257 15.03 -6.70 1.76
C ASP A 257 14.44 -5.83 0.62
N VAL A 258 13.24 -5.25 0.81
CA VAL A 258 12.65 -4.25 -0.10
C VAL A 258 13.46 -2.95 -0.11
N ALA A 259 13.81 -2.42 1.06
CA ALA A 259 14.53 -1.16 1.20
C ALA A 259 15.91 -1.18 0.53
N ILE A 260 16.57 -2.34 0.50
CA ILE A 260 17.86 -2.52 -0.19
C ILE A 260 17.72 -2.98 -1.65
N GLY A 261 16.49 -3.04 -2.18
CA GLY A 261 16.20 -3.40 -3.57
C GLY A 261 16.35 -4.88 -3.91
N LYS A 262 16.37 -5.77 -2.91
CA LYS A 262 16.48 -7.22 -3.10
C LYS A 262 15.13 -7.88 -3.37
N SER A 263 14.05 -7.33 -2.82
CA SER A 263 12.69 -7.83 -3.00
C SER A 263 11.72 -6.70 -3.32
N GLN A 264 10.50 -7.07 -3.67
CA GLN A 264 9.32 -6.21 -3.58
C GLN A 264 8.35 -6.84 -2.59
N TRP A 265 7.42 -6.05 -2.05
CA TRP A 265 6.29 -6.65 -1.36
C TRP A 265 5.51 -7.49 -2.36
N PRO A 266 5.16 -8.75 -2.00
CA PRO A 266 4.25 -9.51 -2.85
C PRO A 266 2.97 -8.69 -2.99
N PRO A 267 2.43 -8.57 -4.21
CA PRO A 267 1.12 -7.99 -4.35
C PRO A 267 0.12 -8.87 -3.57
N ALA A 268 -0.81 -8.23 -2.87
CA ALA A 268 -2.01 -8.89 -2.46
C ALA A 268 -3.10 -8.46 -3.43
N TYR A 269 -3.56 -9.44 -4.19
CA TYR A 269 -4.77 -9.33 -4.98
C TYR A 269 -5.62 -10.53 -4.59
N PHE A 270 -6.92 -10.43 -4.82
CA PHE A 270 -7.71 -11.64 -4.87
C PHE A 270 -7.13 -12.56 -5.93
N ASN A 271 -7.16 -13.86 -5.66
CA ASN A 271 -6.82 -14.86 -6.66
C ASN A 271 -7.98 -14.85 -7.67
N HIS A 272 -7.88 -13.96 -8.66
CA HIS A 272 -8.90 -13.76 -9.67
C HIS A 272 -8.96 -15.00 -10.57
N GLY A 273 -10.16 -15.31 -11.08
CA GLY A 273 -10.36 -16.37 -12.05
C GLY A 273 -9.37 -16.26 -13.22
N ASP A 274 -9.05 -17.40 -13.84
CA ASP A 274 -7.97 -17.52 -14.84
C ASP A 274 -8.23 -16.79 -16.18
N GLN A 275 -9.27 -15.95 -16.26
CA GLN A 275 -9.69 -15.32 -17.50
C GLN A 275 -8.94 -14.00 -17.75
N PRO A 276 -8.46 -13.77 -18.97
CA PRO A 276 -7.89 -12.48 -19.35
C PRO A 276 -8.91 -11.35 -19.18
N GLN A 277 -8.53 -10.29 -18.47
CA GLN A 277 -9.38 -9.11 -18.34
C GLN A 277 -9.38 -8.30 -19.63
N GLN A 278 -10.54 -7.73 -19.95
CA GLN A 278 -10.71 -6.70 -20.97
C GLN A 278 -10.83 -5.34 -20.30
N LYS A 279 -10.54 -4.26 -21.04
CA LYS A 279 -10.78 -2.91 -20.55
C LYS A 279 -12.29 -2.65 -20.54
N LEU A 280 -12.84 -2.29 -19.38
CA LEU A 280 -14.27 -2.09 -19.19
C LEU A 280 -14.58 -0.67 -18.71
N ASP A 281 -15.81 -0.21 -19.00
CA ASP A 281 -16.42 0.95 -18.38
C ASP A 281 -17.29 0.50 -17.21
N PHE A 282 -16.85 0.82 -16.00
CA PHE A 282 -17.52 0.45 -14.75
C PHE A 282 -18.55 1.50 -14.29
N GLY A 283 -18.69 2.63 -15.00
CA GLY A 283 -19.44 3.79 -14.53
C GLY A 283 -20.90 3.48 -14.20
N ALA A 284 -21.63 2.91 -15.17
CA ALA A 284 -23.05 2.61 -15.03
C ALA A 284 -23.32 1.54 -13.96
N PHE A 285 -22.44 0.53 -13.87
CA PHE A 285 -22.52 -0.51 -12.84
C PHE A 285 -22.31 0.06 -11.44
N LEU A 286 -21.24 0.85 -11.24
CA LEU A 286 -20.93 1.47 -9.95
C LEU A 286 -21.95 2.54 -9.53
N ASP A 287 -22.68 3.13 -10.48
CA ASP A 287 -23.81 4.03 -10.18
C ASP A 287 -25.06 3.27 -9.71
N ALA A 288 -25.36 2.12 -10.32
CA ALA A 288 -26.55 1.32 -10.00
C ALA A 288 -26.37 0.46 -8.73
N CYS A 289 -25.16 -0.05 -8.52
CA CYS A 289 -24.88 -1.05 -7.49
C CYS A 289 -25.22 -0.60 -6.05
N PRO A 290 -24.85 0.60 -5.57
CA PRO A 290 -25.10 0.98 -4.18
C PRO A 290 -26.59 1.09 -3.79
N ALA A 291 -27.49 1.14 -4.77
CA ALA A 291 -28.94 1.24 -4.57
C ALA A 291 -29.64 -0.11 -4.38
N GLN A 292 -28.92 -1.24 -4.50
CA GLN A 292 -29.52 -2.57 -4.47
C GLN A 292 -30.06 -2.97 -3.12
N ASP A 293 -31.29 -3.50 -3.10
CA ASP A 293 -31.92 -3.97 -1.87
C ASP A 293 -31.12 -5.09 -1.21
N PHE A 294 -30.52 -6.05 -1.91
CA PHE A 294 -29.67 -7.05 -1.25
C PHE A 294 -28.38 -6.42 -0.67
N ILE A 295 -27.91 -5.31 -1.24
CA ILE A 295 -26.79 -4.51 -0.71
C ILE A 295 -27.26 -3.56 0.41
N LEU A 296 -28.56 -3.35 0.61
CA LEU A 296 -29.09 -2.48 1.69
C LEU A 296 -29.75 -3.28 2.83
N THR A 297 -30.28 -4.47 2.53
CA THR A 297 -31.08 -5.33 3.41
C THR A 297 -30.31 -6.52 3.93
N ASN A 298 -29.20 -6.92 3.30
CA ASN A 298 -28.29 -7.86 3.92
C ASN A 298 -27.73 -7.18 5.17
N HIS A 299 -28.01 -7.74 6.35
CA HIS A 299 -27.68 -7.19 7.67
C HIS A 299 -26.17 -6.86 7.87
N LYS A 300 -25.37 -7.22 6.87
CA LYS A 300 -23.99 -6.89 6.61
C LYS A 300 -23.83 -5.76 5.57
N THR A 301 -24.58 -4.66 5.60
CA THR A 301 -24.31 -3.43 4.79
C THR A 301 -24.97 -2.17 5.37
N GLY A 302 -24.70 -1.84 6.64
CA GLY A 302 -25.36 -0.75 7.36
C GLY A 302 -24.94 0.69 7.02
N SER A 303 -24.20 0.95 5.94
CA SER A 303 -23.77 2.32 5.54
C SER A 303 -23.59 2.48 4.01
N PRO A 304 -23.73 3.70 3.46
CA PRO A 304 -23.42 3.98 2.05
C PRO A 304 -21.97 3.68 1.66
N ASP A 305 -21.01 3.84 2.58
CA ASP A 305 -19.59 3.54 2.33
C ASP A 305 -19.34 2.05 2.17
N ARG A 306 -20.11 1.24 2.90
CA ARG A 306 -20.07 -0.21 2.81
C ARG A 306 -20.67 -0.76 1.53
N ALA A 307 -21.80 -0.19 1.11
CA ALA A 307 -22.37 -0.50 -0.21
C ALA A 307 -21.33 -0.21 -1.31
N LEU A 308 -20.64 0.92 -1.22
CA LEU A 308 -19.59 1.29 -2.17
C LEU A 308 -18.40 0.31 -2.15
N ALA A 309 -17.94 -0.14 -0.97
CA ALA A 309 -16.85 -1.12 -0.85
C ALA A 309 -17.20 -2.45 -1.53
N LEU A 310 -18.40 -2.98 -1.27
CA LEU A 310 -18.88 -4.19 -1.92
C LEU A 310 -18.99 -4.02 -3.44
N CYS A 311 -19.54 -2.90 -3.91
CA CYS A 311 -19.65 -2.59 -5.33
C CYS A 311 -18.29 -2.49 -6.02
N GLY A 312 -17.29 -1.90 -5.36
CA GLY A 312 -15.91 -1.90 -5.84
C GLY A 312 -15.37 -3.32 -5.98
N CYS A 313 -15.55 -4.17 -4.95
CA CYS A 313 -15.12 -5.57 -5.01
C CYS A 313 -15.80 -6.32 -6.18
N LEU A 314 -17.12 -6.20 -6.31
CA LEU A 314 -17.87 -6.83 -7.40
C LEU A 314 -17.39 -6.37 -8.78
N ALA A 315 -17.10 -5.07 -8.94
CA ALA A 315 -16.56 -4.53 -10.19
C ALA A 315 -15.20 -5.14 -10.55
N ARG A 316 -14.39 -5.54 -9.55
CA ARG A 316 -13.11 -6.25 -9.77
C ARG A 316 -13.31 -7.72 -10.05
N GLU A 317 -14.26 -8.38 -9.37
CA GLU A 317 -14.41 -9.84 -9.45
C GLU A 317 -15.25 -10.33 -10.62
N ILE A 318 -16.35 -9.66 -10.96
CA ILE A 318 -17.26 -10.09 -12.03
C ILE A 318 -16.52 -10.33 -13.36
N PRO A 319 -15.62 -9.43 -13.83
CA PRO A 319 -14.88 -9.64 -15.07
C PRO A 319 -13.98 -10.88 -15.07
N THR A 320 -13.54 -11.34 -13.89
CA THR A 320 -12.64 -12.50 -13.76
C THR A 320 -13.32 -13.83 -14.04
N TYR A 321 -14.66 -13.82 -14.05
CA TYR A 321 -15.50 -14.94 -14.49
C TYR A 321 -15.83 -14.90 -15.99
N GLY A 322 -15.19 -14.02 -16.76
CA GLY A 322 -15.39 -13.91 -18.21
C GLY A 322 -16.50 -12.94 -18.62
N VAL A 323 -17.06 -12.18 -17.68
CA VAL A 323 -18.10 -11.18 -17.96
C VAL A 323 -17.47 -9.95 -18.63
N GLY A 324 -17.87 -9.68 -19.87
CA GLY A 324 -17.45 -8.51 -20.64
C GLY A 324 -18.36 -7.29 -20.43
N GLN A 325 -18.17 -6.25 -21.27
CA GLN A 325 -18.93 -5.00 -21.17
C GLN A 325 -20.45 -5.23 -21.27
N GLU A 326 -20.90 -6.04 -22.22
CA GLU A 326 -22.33 -6.31 -22.42
C GLU A 326 -22.98 -6.92 -21.16
N GLY A 327 -22.30 -7.87 -20.52
CA GLY A 327 -22.78 -8.46 -19.27
C GLY A 327 -22.73 -7.47 -18.10
N LEU A 328 -21.71 -6.63 -18.01
CA LEU A 328 -21.63 -5.58 -16.98
C LEU A 328 -22.74 -4.53 -17.14
N ASP A 329 -23.04 -4.13 -18.39
CA ASP A 329 -24.14 -3.22 -18.72
C ASP A 329 -25.50 -3.85 -18.40
N LEU A 330 -25.65 -5.16 -18.67
CA LEU A 330 -26.87 -5.91 -18.35
C LEU A 330 -27.07 -6.03 -16.84
N LEU A 331 -25.99 -6.29 -16.06
CA LEU A 331 -26.05 -6.22 -14.60
C LEU A 331 -26.41 -4.83 -14.08
N ALA A 332 -25.92 -3.77 -14.73
CA ALA A 332 -26.30 -2.41 -14.36
C ALA A 332 -27.79 -2.13 -14.62
N GLN A 333 -28.36 -2.64 -15.72
CA GLN A 333 -29.80 -2.58 -16.01
C GLN A 333 -30.61 -3.39 -15.00
N TYR A 334 -30.13 -4.59 -14.67
CA TYR A 334 -30.74 -5.44 -13.66
C TYR A 334 -30.83 -4.75 -12.31
N TYR A 335 -29.72 -4.13 -11.88
CA TYR A 335 -29.69 -3.32 -10.67
C TYR A 335 -30.58 -2.05 -10.74
N ARG A 336 -31.00 -1.60 -11.92
CA ARG A 336 -31.98 -0.50 -12.02
C ARG A 336 -33.43 -1.00 -12.07
N ASP A 337 -33.64 -2.30 -11.84
CA ASP A 337 -34.92 -2.99 -12.03
C ASP A 337 -35.47 -2.80 -13.46
N GLU A 338 -34.60 -2.57 -14.44
CA GLU A 338 -34.98 -2.36 -15.85
C GLU A 338 -35.20 -3.68 -16.60
N VAL A 339 -34.59 -4.77 -16.11
CA VAL A 339 -34.70 -6.13 -16.62
C VAL A 339 -34.87 -7.11 -15.45
N SER A 340 -35.55 -8.22 -15.69
CA SER A 340 -35.77 -9.31 -14.72
C SER A 340 -34.75 -10.44 -14.86
N ASP A 341 -34.67 -11.32 -13.85
CA ASP A 341 -33.83 -12.53 -13.88
C ASP A 341 -34.06 -13.35 -15.17
N ALA A 342 -35.32 -13.54 -15.57
CA ALA A 342 -35.68 -14.30 -16.76
C ALA A 342 -35.20 -13.62 -18.06
N GLU A 343 -35.15 -12.28 -18.09
CA GLU A 343 -34.62 -11.52 -19.22
C GLU A 343 -33.10 -11.54 -19.28
N ILE A 344 -32.43 -11.63 -18.12
CA ILE A 344 -31.00 -11.89 -18.06
C ILE A 344 -30.71 -13.30 -18.55
N GLU A 345 -31.34 -14.33 -18.00
CA GLU A 345 -31.10 -15.72 -18.38
C GLU A 345 -31.33 -15.98 -19.88
N ALA A 346 -32.28 -15.26 -20.48
CA ALA A 346 -32.55 -15.33 -21.92
C ALA A 346 -31.44 -14.69 -22.78
N GLN A 347 -30.69 -13.71 -22.25
CA GLN A 347 -29.62 -13.00 -22.94
C GLN A 347 -28.24 -13.59 -22.63
N ASP A 348 -27.99 -13.91 -21.36
CA ASP A 348 -26.78 -14.53 -20.82
C ASP A 348 -27.14 -15.42 -19.63
N ALA A 349 -27.22 -16.73 -19.90
CA ALA A 349 -27.62 -17.74 -18.93
C ALA A 349 -26.62 -17.92 -17.77
N ASP A 350 -25.37 -17.50 -17.94
CA ASP A 350 -24.31 -17.69 -16.95
C ASP A 350 -24.05 -16.42 -16.11
N LEU A 351 -24.61 -15.27 -16.49
CA LEU A 351 -24.33 -13.97 -15.87
C LEU A 351 -24.68 -13.91 -14.39
N LEU A 352 -25.88 -14.36 -14.01
CA LEU A 352 -26.30 -14.38 -12.61
C LEU A 352 -25.47 -15.37 -11.78
N ALA A 353 -25.08 -16.51 -12.37
CA ALA A 353 -24.20 -17.46 -11.69
C ALA A 353 -22.78 -16.92 -11.48
N ALA A 354 -22.26 -16.13 -12.43
CA ALA A 354 -20.99 -15.42 -12.28
C ALA A 354 -21.08 -14.32 -11.21
N HIS A 355 -22.19 -13.58 -11.20
CA HIS A 355 -22.49 -12.58 -10.17
C HIS A 355 -22.59 -13.18 -8.77
N ASP A 356 -23.28 -14.32 -8.59
CA ASP A 356 -23.40 -15.01 -7.31
C ASP A 356 -22.04 -15.44 -6.76
N LYS A 357 -21.18 -16.00 -7.62
CA LYS A 357 -19.81 -16.38 -7.26
C LYS A 357 -18.97 -15.18 -6.84
N ALA A 358 -19.05 -14.08 -7.60
CA ALA A 358 -18.36 -12.84 -7.26
C ALA A 358 -18.86 -12.28 -5.92
N SER A 359 -20.17 -12.32 -5.69
CA SER A 359 -20.80 -11.88 -4.45
C SER A 359 -20.34 -12.71 -3.26
N GLU A 360 -20.31 -14.05 -3.38
CA GLU A 360 -19.79 -14.94 -2.35
C GLU A 360 -18.30 -14.66 -2.07
N ALA A 361 -17.49 -14.56 -3.12
CA ALA A 361 -16.06 -14.25 -3.00
C ALA A 361 -15.85 -12.94 -2.23
N CYS A 362 -16.47 -11.85 -2.66
CA CYS A 362 -16.39 -10.56 -1.98
C CYS A 362 -16.86 -10.64 -0.52
N LEU A 363 -18.07 -11.16 -0.28
CA LEU A 363 -18.67 -11.21 1.06
C LEU A 363 -17.93 -12.12 2.04
N SER A 364 -17.20 -13.13 1.55
CA SER A 364 -16.37 -14.01 2.38
C SER A 364 -15.13 -13.31 2.95
N GLN A 365 -14.65 -12.28 2.27
CA GLN A 365 -13.44 -11.53 2.63
C GLN A 365 -13.76 -10.35 3.54
N PHE A 366 -14.96 -9.78 3.44
CA PHE A 366 -15.39 -8.73 4.37
C PHE A 366 -15.44 -9.28 5.81
N PRO A 367 -14.70 -8.67 6.76
CA PRO A 367 -14.73 -9.02 8.16
C PRO A 367 -16.17 -9.11 8.69
N ALA A 368 -16.49 -10.20 9.39
CA ALA A 368 -17.73 -10.26 10.15
C ALA A 368 -17.65 -9.24 11.31
N LYS A 369 -18.76 -8.55 11.58
CA LYS A 369 -18.88 -7.62 12.71
C LYS A 369 -18.66 -8.31 14.06
#